data_AF-A0A7V4Y3K9-F1
#
_entry.id   AF-A0A7V4Y3K9-F1
#
_cell.length_a   1.000
_cell.length_b   1.000
_cell.length_c   1.000
_cell.angle_alpha   90.00
_cell.angle_beta   90.00
_cell.angle_gamma   90.00
#
_symmetry.space_group_name_H-M   'P 1'
#
loop_
_entity.id
_entity.type
_entity.pdbx_description
1 polymer ?
#
loop_
_entity_poly.entity_id
_entity_poly.type
_entity_poly.pdbx_seq_one_letter_code
_entity_poly.pdbx_strand_id
1 'polypeptide(L)' 'MRKDDDRDDVLRCSFCSKSQNEVRKLIAGPTVYICDEC' A
#
# COMPACT_ATOMS: atom_id res chain seq x y z
N MET A 1 2.04 13.67 -23.88
CA MET A 1 2.04 12.47 -23.01
C MET A 1 2.42 12.88 -21.60
N ARG A 2 1.50 12.85 -20.62
CA ARG A 2 1.87 12.89 -19.21
C ARG A 2 2.05 11.43 -18.79
N LYS A 3 3.31 10.99 -18.70
CA LYS A 3 3.64 9.72 -18.05
C LYS A 3 3.40 9.97 -16.57
N ASP A 4 2.24 9.55 -16.09
CA ASP A 4 1.96 9.44 -14.67
C ASP A 4 2.88 8.34 -14.14
N ASP A 5 3.94 8.82 -13.50
CA ASP A 5 4.94 8.08 -12.78
C ASP A 5 4.29 7.54 -11.50
N ASP A 6 3.48 6.50 -11.62
CA ASP A 6 3.02 5.69 -10.48
C ASP A 6 3.18 4.21 -10.87
N ARG A 7 4.42 3.88 -11.26
CA ARG A 7 4.91 2.51 -11.41
C ARG A 7 5.95 2.21 -10.33
N ASP A 8 5.74 2.78 -9.15
CA ASP A 8 6.31 2.22 -7.94
C ASP A 8 5.27 1.24 -7.43
N ASP A 9 5.62 -0.02 -7.23
CA ASP A 9 4.72 -1.08 -6.76
C ASP A 9 4.14 -0.71 -5.38
N VAL A 10 3.12 0.14 -5.36
CA VAL A 10 2.58 0.68 -4.11
C VAL A 10 1.95 -0.47 -3.35
N LEU A 11 2.59 -0.86 -2.25
CA LEU A 11 2.10 -1.92 -1.38
C LEU A 11 0.75 -1.46 -0.80
N ARG A 12 -0.26 -2.31 -0.97
CA ARG A 12 -1.63 -2.05 -0.52
C ARG A 12 -2.00 -3.02 0.59
N CYS A 13 -2.70 -2.52 1.60
CA CYS A 13 -3.28 -3.32 2.65
C CYS A 13 -4.30 -4.31 2.07
N SER A 14 -4.19 -5.58 2.45
CA SER A 14 -5.09 -6.65 2.00
C SER A 14 -6.51 -6.54 2.57
N PHE A 15 -6.73 -5.71 3.59
CA PHE A 15 -8.03 -5.55 4.26
C PHE A 15 -8.79 -4.31 3.78
N CYS A 16 -8.17 -3.13 3.81
CA CYS A 16 -8.81 -1.87 3.42
C CYS A 16 -8.41 -1.35 2.04
N SER A 17 -7.51 -2.04 1.33
CA SER A 17 -6.98 -1.64 0.01
C SER A 17 -6.19 -0.32 0.01
N LYS A 18 -5.93 0.27 1.18
CA LYS A 18 -5.15 1.51 1.31
C LYS A 18 -3.69 1.30 0.97
N SER A 19 -3.12 2.28 0.30
CA SER A 19 -1.73 2.31 -0.12
C SER A 19 -0.82 2.71 1.04
N GLN A 20 0.48 2.38 0.98
CA GLN A 20 1.46 2.80 1.99
C GLN A 20 1.45 4.31 2.26
N ASN A 21 1.16 5.14 1.25
CA ASN A 21 1.06 6.61 1.39
C ASN A 21 -0.21 7.07 2.12
N GLU A 22 -1.25 6.25 2.14
CA GLU A 22 -2.54 6.58 2.75
C GLU A 22 -2.60 6.20 4.24
N VAL A 23 -1.68 5.36 4.70
CA VAL A 23 -1.66 4.85 6.08
C VAL A 23 -0.40 5.28 6.81
N ARG A 24 -0.51 5.45 8.13
CA ARG A 24 0.64 5.82 8.96
C ARG A 24 1.66 4.68 9.11
N LYS A 25 1.18 3.43 9.00
CA LYS A 25 1.98 2.21 9.07
C LYS A 25 1.37 1.17 8.15
N LEU A 26 2.19 0.57 7.31
CA LEU A 26 1.87 -0.62 6.52
C LEU A 26 2.90 -1.69 6.87
N ILE A 27 2.42 -2.85 7.29
CA ILE A 27 3.22 -4.00 7.71
C ILE A 27 3.22 -5.00 6.56
N ALA A 28 4.38 -5.25 5.99
CA ALA A 28 4.59 -6.26 4.96
C ALA A 28 4.90 -7.61 5.60
N GLY A 29 3.93 -8.53 5.54
CA GLY A 29 4.14 -9.94 5.84
C GLY A 29 4.54 -10.73 4.59
N PRO A 30 5.01 -11.97 4.73
CA PRO A 30 5.43 -12.81 3.60
C PRO A 30 4.30 -13.13 2.60
N THR A 31 3.04 -13.07 3.03
CA THR A 31 1.86 -13.36 2.18
C THR A 31 0.72 -12.34 2.31
N VAL A 32 0.84 -11.36 3.22
CA VAL A 32 -0.25 -10.44 3.54
C VAL A 32 0.31 -9.07 3.92
N TYR A 33 -0.41 -8.01 3.56
CA TYR A 33 -0.10 -6.65 3.94
C TYR A 33 -1.21 -6.12 4.84
N ILE A 34 -0.86 -5.57 6.00
CA ILE A 34 -1.85 -5.03 6.96
C ILE A 34 -1.42 -3.65 7.43
N CYS A 35 -2.35 -2.71 7.57
CA CYS A 35 -2.07 -1.37 8.08
C CYS A 35 -2.43 -1.23 9.57
N ASP A 36 -1.95 -0.17 10.22
CA ASP A 36 -2.16 0.12 11.65
C ASP A 36 -3.63 0.24 12.11
N GLU A 37 -4.54 0.50 11.17
CA GLU A 37 -5.96 0.76 11.41
C GLU A 37 -6.90 -0.38 10.98
N CYS A 38 -6.34 -1.50 10.50
CA CYS A 38 -7.08 -2.72 10.14
C CYS A 38 -6.72 -3.85 11.08
#